data_AF-A0A9P9YHR0-F1
#
_entry.id   AF-A0A9P9YHR0-F1
#
_cell.length_a   1.000
_cell.length_b   1.000
_cell.length_c   1.000
_cell.angle_alpha   90.00
_cell.angle_beta   90.00
_cell.angle_gamma   90.00
#
_symmetry.space_group_name_H-M   'P 1'
#
loop_
_entity.id
_entity.type
_entity.pdbx_description
1 polymer ?
#
loop_
_entity_poly.entity_id
_entity_poly.type
_entity_poly.pdbx_seq_one_letter_code
_entity_poly.pdbx_strand_id
1 'polypeptide(L)'
;MSILDSINRESFQRFRLRIGLNHGPVIAGVIGAQKPQYDIWSNTVNVASRMDSCGVMGRLQVSSGSRRSANCSSKNIQKIRKTFSKLKKLYV
;
A
#
# COMPACT_ATOMS: atom_id res chain seq x y z
N MET A 1 11.13 -22.87 -9.16
CA MET A 1 11.43 -22.32 -7.81
C MET A 1 11.12 -20.83 -7.86
N SER A 2 10.27 -20.32 -6.99
CA SER A 2 9.99 -18.88 -6.97
C SER A 2 11.20 -18.13 -6.40
N ILE A 3 11.42 -16.88 -6.81
CA ILE A 3 12.54 -16.05 -6.30
C ILE A 3 12.51 -15.95 -4.76
N LEU A 4 11.32 -15.93 -4.17
CA LEU A 4 11.13 -15.93 -2.72
C LEU A 4 11.74 -17.18 -2.05
N ASP A 5 11.64 -18.35 -2.69
CA ASP A 5 12.19 -19.60 -2.16
C ASP A 5 13.72 -19.64 -2.23
N SER A 6 14.33 -18.91 -3.16
CA SER A 6 15.79 -18.74 -3.23
C SER A 6 16.27 -17.81 -2.12
N ILE A 7 15.62 -16.64 -1.97
CA ILE A 7 15.95 -15.66 -0.93
C ILE A 7 15.78 -16.25 0.47
N ASN A 8 14.71 -17.02 0.70
CA ASN A 8 14.48 -17.68 1.99
C ASN A 8 15.57 -18.70 2.35
N ARG A 9 16.15 -19.37 1.36
CA ARG A 9 17.25 -20.32 1.57
C ARG A 9 18.56 -19.62 1.86
N GLU A 10 18.88 -18.56 1.12
CA GLU A 10 20.11 -17.80 1.29
C GLU A 10 20.12 -17.01 2.61
N SER A 11 18.95 -16.53 3.04
CA SER A 11 18.82 -15.68 4.23
C SER A 11 18.55 -16.44 5.52
N PHE A 12 18.47 -17.79 5.47
CA PHE A 12 18.07 -18.66 6.59
C PHE A 12 16.80 -18.19 7.34
N GLN A 13 15.92 -17.47 6.65
CA GLN A 13 14.75 -16.82 7.21
C GLN A 13 13.54 -17.17 6.34
N ARG A 14 12.35 -17.30 6.95
CA ARG A 14 11.12 -17.61 6.22
C ARG A 14 10.31 -16.35 5.95
N PHE A 15 10.69 -15.59 4.92
CA PHE A 15 9.91 -14.46 4.45
C PHE A 15 8.61 -14.93 3.81
N ARG A 16 7.51 -14.30 4.23
CA ARG A 16 6.18 -14.47 3.64
C ARG A 16 5.75 -13.12 3.09
N LEU A 17 5.36 -13.09 1.83
CA LEU A 17 4.90 -11.87 1.18
C LEU A 17 3.39 -11.78 1.21
N ARG A 18 2.88 -10.55 1.26
CA ARG A 18 1.47 -10.22 1.11
C ARG A 18 1.37 -9.04 0.15
N ILE A 19 0.38 -9.09 -0.73
CA ILE A 19 0.21 -8.08 -1.78
C ILE A 19 -1.28 -7.74 -1.88
N GLY A 20 -1.60 -6.46 -1.78
CA GLY A 20 -2.93 -5.90 -2.03
C GLY A 20 -2.95 -5.11 -3.34
N LEU A 21 -3.90 -5.40 -4.22
CA LEU A 21 -4.01 -4.78 -5.54
C LEU A 21 -5.37 -4.09 -5.72
N ASN A 22 -5.33 -2.84 -6.14
CA ASN A 22 -6.50 -2.07 -6.50
C ASN A 22 -6.21 -1.20 -7.73
N HIS A 23 -7.24 -0.94 -8.54
CA HIS A 23 -7.14 -0.12 -9.75
C HIS A 23 -8.22 0.98 -9.71
N GLY A 24 -7.95 2.10 -10.36
CA GLY A 24 -8.83 3.27 -10.36
C GLY A 24 -8.08 4.55 -10.68
N PRO A 25 -8.78 5.70 -10.74
CA PRO A 25 -8.17 6.99 -11.00
C PRO A 25 -7.19 7.35 -9.88
N VAL A 26 -6.05 7.93 -10.26
CA VAL A 26 -4.99 8.36 -9.35
C VAL A 26 -4.52 9.77 -9.68
N ILE A 27 -4.07 10.50 -8.67
CA ILE A 27 -3.43 11.81 -8.83
C ILE A 27 -1.97 11.62 -8.45
N ALA A 28 -1.06 12.12 -9.27
CA ALA A 28 0.37 12.09 -9.00
C ALA A 28 0.95 13.49 -9.14
N GLY A 29 1.99 13.79 -8.36
CA GLY A 29 2.63 15.09 -8.40
C GLY A 29 3.98 15.11 -7.72
N VAL A 30 4.70 16.20 -7.93
CA VAL A 30 5.97 16.48 -7.25
C VAL A 30 5.69 17.45 -6.10
N ILE A 31 6.16 17.11 -4.90
CA ILE A 31 6.08 17.97 -3.71
C ILE A 31 7.48 18.51 -3.39
N GLY A 32 7.55 19.80 -3.03
CA GLY A 32 8.76 20.44 -2.49
C GLY A 32 9.52 21.27 -3.52
N ALA A 33 9.95 22.47 -3.10
CA ALA A 33 10.70 23.38 -3.97
C ALA A 33 12.21 23.08 -3.99
N GLN A 34 12.80 22.72 -2.85
CA GLN A 34 14.25 22.45 -2.75
C GLN A 34 14.63 20.98 -2.92
N LYS A 35 13.73 20.06 -2.56
CA LYS A 35 13.92 18.61 -2.71
C LYS A 35 12.66 18.00 -3.31
N PRO A 36 12.50 18.07 -4.64
CA PRO A 36 11.31 17.56 -5.30
C PRO A 36 11.17 16.05 -5.06
N GLN A 37 10.07 15.64 -4.44
CA GLN A 37 9.71 14.24 -4.24
C GLN A 37 8.46 13.92 -5.04
N TYR A 38 8.55 12.90 -5.90
CA TYR A 38 7.40 12.39 -6.62
C TYR A 38 6.59 11.46 -5.71
N ASP A 39 5.29 11.68 -5.66
CA ASP A 39 4.37 10.86 -4.87
C ASP A 39 2.97 10.79 -5.52
N ILE A 40 2.23 9.74 -5.18
CA ILE A 40 0.91 9.42 -5.76
C ILE A 40 -0.12 9.32 -4.64
N TRP A 41 -1.25 10.02 -4.78
CA TRP A 41 -2.30 10.05 -3.77
C TRP A 41 -3.67 9.85 -4.41
N SER A 42 -4.49 8.99 -3.82
CA SER A 42 -5.89 8.85 -4.20
C SER A 42 -6.65 7.96 -3.21
N ASN A 43 -7.97 7.90 -3.37
CA ASN A 43 -8.77 6.87 -2.72
C ASN A 43 -8.36 5.46 -3.19
N THR A 44 -7.95 5.31 -4.46
CA THR A 44 -7.49 4.04 -5.04
C THR A 44 -6.28 3.48 -4.28
N VAL A 45 -5.29 4.33 -3.97
CA VAL A 45 -4.08 3.96 -3.21
C VAL A 45 -4.44 3.60 -1.76
N ASN A 46 -5.35 4.37 -1.14
CA ASN A 46 -5.82 4.07 0.21
C ASN A 46 -6.53 2.72 0.29
N VAL A 47 -7.35 2.38 -0.71
CA VAL A 47 -8.00 1.07 -0.79
C VAL A 47 -6.94 -0.02 -1.00
N ALA A 48 -5.97 0.14 -1.90
CA ALA A 48 -4.87 -0.82 -2.08
C ALA A 48 -4.13 -1.09 -0.76
N SER A 49 -3.80 -0.03 -0.02
CA SER A 49 -3.15 -0.12 1.29
C SER A 49 -3.99 -0.89 2.32
N ARG A 50 -5.33 -0.72 2.31
CA ARG A 50 -6.24 -1.53 3.13
C ARG A 50 -6.24 -2.99 2.72
N MET A 51 -6.19 -3.27 1.41
CA MET A 51 -6.18 -4.64 0.90
C MET A 51 -4.89 -5.37 1.25
N ASP A 52 -3.75 -4.69 1.25
CA ASP A 52 -2.55 -5.29 1.81
C ASP A 52 -2.76 -5.50 3.32
N SER A 53 -3.14 -4.48 4.07
CA SER A 53 -3.28 -4.56 5.54
C SER A 53 -4.21 -5.68 6.04
N CYS A 54 -5.33 -5.90 5.35
CA CYS A 54 -6.32 -6.93 5.67
C CYS A 54 -6.03 -8.32 5.09
N GLY A 55 -5.04 -8.44 4.20
CA GLY A 55 -4.80 -9.67 3.45
C GLY A 55 -4.15 -10.78 4.27
N VAL A 56 -4.37 -12.02 3.82
CA VAL A 56 -3.74 -13.21 4.37
C VAL A 56 -2.32 -13.35 3.81
N MET A 57 -1.37 -13.74 4.67
CA MET A 57 0.02 -13.98 4.29
C MET A 57 0.14 -15.06 3.20
N GLY A 58 1.01 -14.82 2.20
CA GLY A 58 1.23 -15.73 1.08
C GLY A 58 0.12 -15.72 0.03
N ARG A 59 -0.83 -14.77 0.11
CA ARG A 59 -1.90 -14.60 -0.88
C ARG A 59 -1.93 -13.18 -1.41
N LEU A 60 -2.41 -13.07 -2.65
CA LEU A 60 -2.68 -11.80 -3.33
C LEU A 60 -4.17 -11.44 -3.16
N GLN A 61 -4.46 -10.24 -2.66
CA GLN A 61 -5.83 -9.76 -2.46
C GLN A 61 -6.15 -8.68 -3.51
N VAL A 62 -7.28 -8.82 -4.21
CA VAL A 62 -7.69 -7.90 -5.29
C VAL A 62 -9.05 -7.27 -5.00
N SER A 63 -9.17 -5.97 -5.27
CA SER A 63 -10.39 -5.18 -5.06
C SER A 63 -11.56 -5.68 -5.92
N SER A 64 -12.76 -5.67 -5.35
CA SER A 64 -13.97 -6.22 -5.96
C SER A 64 -14.52 -5.44 -7.16
N GLY A 65 -14.00 -4.23 -7.43
CA GLY A 65 -14.20 -3.58 -8.73
C GLY A 65 -13.62 -4.38 -9.91
N SER A 66 -12.73 -5.34 -9.65
CA SER A 66 -12.19 -6.28 -10.64
C SER A 66 -12.73 -7.71 -10.50
N ARG A 67 -13.27 -8.11 -9.34
CA ARG A 67 -14.10 -9.33 -9.16
C ARG A 67 -14.71 -9.44 -7.74
N ARG A 68 -16.04 -9.63 -7.69
CA ARG A 68 -16.91 -9.86 -6.52
C ARG A 68 -16.22 -10.48 -5.28
N SER A 69 -16.44 -9.85 -4.12
CA SER A 69 -16.15 -10.31 -2.74
C SER A 69 -14.70 -10.39 -2.26
N ALA A 70 -14.30 -9.40 -1.45
CA ALA A 70 -13.44 -9.62 -0.29
C ALA A 70 -13.80 -8.62 0.83
N ASN A 71 -14.53 -9.12 1.83
CA ASN A 71 -14.91 -8.40 3.04
C ASN A 71 -13.67 -8.02 3.86
N CYS A 72 -13.37 -6.72 3.96
CA CYS A 72 -12.64 -6.21 5.12
C CYS A 72 -13.34 -4.95 5.63
N SER A 73 -14.06 -5.10 6.73
CA SER A 73 -14.84 -4.03 7.35
C SER A 73 -13.93 -2.94 7.93
N SER A 74 -14.18 -1.72 7.48
CA SER A 74 -13.54 -0.47 7.92
C SER A 74 -13.54 -0.31 9.44
N LYS A 75 -12.36 -0.33 10.10
CA LYS A 75 -12.14 0.42 11.35
C LYS A 75 -10.72 1.01 11.39
N ASN A 76 -10.65 2.31 11.72
CA ASN A 76 -9.47 3.11 12.11
C ASN A 76 -8.40 3.49 11.07
N ILE A 77 -8.71 4.48 10.21
CA ILE A 77 -7.70 5.22 9.40
C ILE A 77 -7.74 6.73 9.72
N GLN A 78 -7.84 7.08 11.00
CA GLN A 78 -7.55 8.45 11.43
C GLN A 78 -6.05 8.68 11.66
N LYS A 79 -5.23 7.61 11.68
CA LYS A 79 -3.83 7.70 12.11
C LYS A 79 -2.85 8.13 11.00
N ILE A 80 -3.13 7.86 9.72
CA ILE A 80 -2.26 8.25 8.58
C ILE A 80 -2.50 9.71 8.14
N ARG A 81 -3.71 10.27 8.34
CA ARG A 81 -3.98 11.69 8.05
C ARG A 81 -3.20 12.64 8.96
N LYS A 82 -2.93 12.25 10.23
CA LYS A 82 -2.21 13.10 11.20
C LYS A 82 -0.70 13.19 10.93
N THR A 83 -0.07 12.16 10.33
CA THR A 83 1.35 12.21 9.95
C THR A 83 1.56 13.03 8.67
N PHE A 84 0.67 12.93 7.68
CA PHE A 84 0.80 13.69 6.43
C PHE A 84 0.58 15.21 6.60
N SER A 85 -0.35 15.63 7.47
CA SER A 85 -0.51 17.06 7.78
C SER A 85 0.71 17.64 8.52
N LYS A 86 1.47 16.82 9.25
CA LYS A 86 2.72 17.23 9.90
C LYS A 86 3.85 17.40 8.88
N LEU A 87 3.94 16.51 7.88
CA LEU A 87 4.94 16.60 6.81
C LEU A 87 4.70 17.77 5.86
N LYS A 88 3.44 18.13 5.53
CA LYS A 88 3.15 19.33 4.72
C LYS A 88 3.61 20.65 5.36
N LYS A 89 3.77 20.71 6.69
CA LYS A 89 4.26 21.90 7.41
C LYS A 89 5.79 22.00 7.45
N LEU A 90 6.53 20.99 7.00
CA LEU A 90 8.00 20.94 7.04
C LEU A 90 8.67 21.23 5.70
N TYR A 91 7.90 21.31 4.60
CA TYR A 91 8.41 21.51 3.24
C TYR A 91 7.91 22.80 2.57
N VAL A 92 7.23 23.67 3.33
CA VAL A 92 6.94 25.08 2.98
C VAL A 92 7.64 25.95 4.01
#